data_AF-A0A3C1K4F1-F1
#
_entry.id   AF-A0A3C1K4F1-F1
#
_cell.length_a   1.000
_cell.length_b   1.000
_cell.length_c   1.000
_cell.angle_alpha   90.00
_cell.angle_beta   90.00
_cell.angle_gamma   90.00
#
_symmetry.space_group_name_H-M   'P 1'
#
loop_
_entity.id
_entity.type
_entity.pdbx_description
1 polymer ?
#
loop_
_entity_poly.entity_id
_entity_poly.type
_entity_poly.pdbx_seq_one_letter_code
_entity_poly.pdbx_strand_id
1 'polypeptide(L)'
;MNKNNSSEKFIEQMLNDGTIDKVIIAIAHYIFRNGPVEDIHAEGKLSQDDMKTLNKYMVDRMAELVYLIRENRWVDLGILLDAYGLYGRDWDKPQPDVQSVERELSAFIEFANDSF
;
A
#
# COMPACT_ATOMS: atom_id res chain seq x y z
N MET A 1 14.51 -18.02 18.18
CA MET A 1 14.60 -17.48 16.80
C MET A 1 15.04 -16.03 16.90
N ASN A 2 16.08 -15.65 16.14
CA ASN A 2 16.55 -14.26 16.11
C ASN A 2 15.51 -13.39 15.37
N LYS A 3 15.12 -12.23 15.88
CA LYS A 3 14.05 -11.38 15.30
C LYS A 3 14.29 -11.04 13.81
N ASN A 4 15.56 -10.97 13.39
CA ASN A 4 15.93 -10.69 12.00
C ASN A 4 15.49 -11.82 11.04
N ASN A 5 15.71 -13.08 11.39
CA ASN A 5 15.33 -14.22 10.54
C ASN A 5 13.80 -14.39 10.42
N SER A 6 13.04 -13.86 11.38
CA SER A 6 11.56 -13.88 11.34
C SER A 6 10.99 -12.83 10.39
N SER A 7 11.63 -11.65 10.32
CA SER A 7 11.18 -10.56 9.44
C SER A 7 11.49 -10.85 7.98
N GLU A 8 12.68 -11.38 7.69
CA GLU A 8 13.09 -11.79 6.34
C GLU A 8 12.15 -12.86 5.78
N LYS A 9 11.84 -13.89 6.57
CA LYS A 9 10.90 -14.95 6.19
C LYS A 9 9.48 -14.42 5.95
N PHE A 10 9.06 -13.42 6.72
CA PHE A 10 7.74 -12.80 6.54
C PHE A 10 7.69 -11.99 5.23
N ILE A 11 8.76 -11.26 4.90
CA ILE A 11 8.88 -10.54 3.63
C ILE A 11 8.85 -11.53 2.46
N GLU A 12 9.61 -12.63 2.51
CA GLU A 12 9.55 -13.69 1.49
C GLU A 12 8.13 -14.27 1.32
N GLN A 13 7.41 -14.44 2.43
CA GLN A 13 6.02 -14.89 2.40
C GLN A 13 5.05 -13.86 1.82
N MET A 14 5.29 -12.56 2.03
CA MET A 14 4.46 -11.51 1.43
C MET A 14 4.76 -11.31 -0.05
N LEU A 15 6.00 -11.54 -0.49
CA LEU A 15 6.47 -11.26 -1.84
C LEU A 15 6.41 -12.47 -2.79
N ASN A 16 5.91 -13.64 -2.38
CA ASN A 16 5.77 -14.77 -3.30
C ASN A 16 4.53 -14.65 -4.20
N ASP A 17 4.54 -15.39 -5.31
CA ASP A 17 3.49 -15.30 -6.35
C ASP A 17 2.08 -15.67 -5.85
N GLY A 18 1.97 -16.48 -4.78
CA GLY A 18 0.67 -16.88 -4.24
C GLY A 18 0.02 -15.83 -3.34
N THR A 19 0.77 -14.83 -2.87
CA THR A 19 0.33 -13.84 -1.89
C THR A 19 0.47 -12.40 -2.37
N ILE A 20 1.35 -12.14 -3.33
CA ILE A 20 1.72 -10.77 -3.72
C ILE A 20 0.54 -9.93 -4.21
N ASP A 21 -0.37 -10.50 -4.99
CA ASP A 21 -1.56 -9.78 -5.45
C ASP A 21 -2.44 -9.32 -4.28
N LYS A 22 -2.57 -10.15 -3.25
CA LYS A 22 -3.34 -9.81 -2.04
C LYS A 22 -2.66 -8.70 -1.25
N VAL A 23 -1.32 -8.74 -1.18
CA VAL A 23 -0.53 -7.69 -0.52
C VAL A 23 -0.68 -6.37 -1.27
N ILE A 24 -0.56 -6.37 -2.59
CA ILE A 24 -0.75 -5.17 -3.43
C ILE A 24 -2.15 -4.57 -3.23
N ILE A 25 -3.19 -5.41 -3.28
CA ILE A 25 -4.56 -4.97 -3.06
C ILE A 25 -4.74 -4.39 -1.66
N ALA A 26 -4.22 -5.04 -0.62
CA ALA A 26 -4.27 -4.56 0.76
C ALA A 26 -3.55 -3.22 0.94
N ILE A 27 -2.39 -3.03 0.30
CA ILE A 27 -1.68 -1.75 0.30
C ILE A 27 -2.54 -0.66 -0.37
N ALA A 28 -3.14 -0.94 -1.53
CA ALA A 28 -4.01 0.02 -2.21
C ALA A 28 -5.25 0.39 -1.37
N HIS A 29 -5.79 -0.57 -0.61
CA HIS A 29 -6.82 -0.28 0.39
C HIS A 29 -6.32 0.70 1.44
N TYR A 30 -5.17 0.41 2.04
CA TYR A 30 -4.60 1.17 3.15
C TYR A 30 -4.19 2.60 2.75
N ILE A 31 -3.48 2.78 1.64
CA ILE A 31 -2.86 4.08 1.31
C ILE A 31 -3.74 5.00 0.45
N PHE A 32 -4.75 4.43 -0.22
CA PHE A 32 -5.50 5.16 -1.25
C PHE A 32 -7.01 5.05 -1.10
N ARG A 33 -7.57 3.84 -1.00
CA ARG A 33 -9.02 3.66 -0.98
C ARG A 33 -9.63 4.13 0.35
N ASN A 34 -9.09 3.64 1.45
CA ASN A 34 -9.58 3.94 2.79
C ASN A 34 -9.08 5.35 3.16
N GLY A 35 -9.96 6.33 3.14
CA GLY A 35 -9.64 7.74 3.28
C GLY A 35 -10.46 8.61 2.33
N PRO A 36 -9.89 9.71 1.78
CA PRO A 36 -10.66 10.69 1.02
C PRO A 36 -11.43 10.12 -0.17
N VAL A 37 -10.91 9.07 -0.82
CA VAL A 37 -11.59 8.44 -1.96
C VAL A 37 -12.91 7.78 -1.53
N GLU A 38 -12.88 7.03 -0.42
CA GLU A 38 -14.08 6.43 0.15
C GLU A 38 -15.06 7.47 0.68
N ASP A 39 -14.57 8.54 1.31
CA ASP A 39 -15.42 9.65 1.79
C ASP A 39 -16.15 10.34 0.62
N ILE A 40 -15.42 10.69 -0.45
CA ILE A 40 -15.98 11.31 -1.64
C ILE A 40 -16.99 10.38 -2.33
N HIS A 41 -16.73 9.08 -2.34
CA HIS A 41 -17.68 8.09 -2.84
C HIS A 41 -18.93 8.00 -1.95
N ALA A 42 -18.79 8.02 -0.63
CA ALA A 42 -19.92 8.04 0.31
C ALA A 42 -20.78 9.30 0.17
N GLU A 43 -20.19 10.43 -0.22
CA GLU A 43 -20.88 11.67 -0.60
C GLU A 43 -21.60 11.59 -1.96
N GLY A 44 -21.50 10.46 -2.69
CA GLY A 44 -22.12 10.25 -3.99
C GLY A 44 -21.45 10.99 -5.15
N LYS A 45 -20.23 11.51 -4.94
CA LYS A 45 -19.47 12.25 -5.96
C LYS A 45 -18.64 11.36 -6.89
N LEU A 46 -18.42 10.11 -6.48
CA LEU A 46 -17.88 9.06 -7.34
C LEU A 46 -18.94 7.99 -7.52
N SER A 47 -19.08 7.49 -8.74
CA SER A 47 -19.88 6.30 -9.00
C SER A 47 -19.11 5.03 -8.60
N GLN A 48 -19.82 3.90 -8.54
CA GLN A 48 -19.20 2.60 -8.37
C GLN A 48 -18.22 2.24 -9.50
N ASP A 49 -18.50 2.69 -10.73
CA ASP A 49 -17.60 2.43 -11.86
C ASP A 49 -16.37 3.33 -11.84
N ASP A 50 -16.47 4.55 -11.32
CA ASP A 50 -15.32 5.40 -11.02
C ASP A 50 -14.45 4.73 -9.95
N MET A 51 -15.06 4.20 -8.88
CA MET A 51 -14.34 3.47 -7.83
C MET A 51 -13.57 2.26 -8.39
N LYS A 52 -14.18 1.46 -9.27
CA LYS A 52 -13.49 0.33 -9.92
C LYS A 52 -12.32 0.82 -10.76
N THR A 53 -12.50 1.90 -11.51
CA THR A 53 -11.46 2.48 -12.36
C THR A 53 -10.27 2.95 -11.54
N LEU A 54 -10.51 3.71 -10.47
CA LEU A 54 -9.48 4.22 -9.57
C LEU A 54 -8.75 3.09 -8.85
N ASN A 55 -9.49 2.12 -8.30
CA ASN A 55 -8.90 0.97 -7.61
C ASN A 55 -8.03 0.14 -8.56
N LYS A 56 -8.49 -0.12 -9.79
CA LYS A 56 -7.71 -0.89 -10.78
C LYS A 56 -6.43 -0.17 -11.16
N TYR A 57 -6.51 1.15 -11.42
CA TYR A 57 -5.34 1.96 -11.72
C TYR A 57 -4.29 1.87 -10.59
N MET A 58 -4.72 2.05 -9.33
CA MET A 58 -3.80 2.01 -8.20
C MET A 58 -3.17 0.64 -7.97
N VAL A 59 -3.96 -0.44 -8.04
CA VAL A 59 -3.44 -1.81 -7.92
C VAL A 59 -2.42 -2.10 -9.02
N ASP A 60 -2.68 -1.70 -10.26
CA ASP A 60 -1.75 -1.92 -11.38
C ASP A 60 -0.44 -1.14 -11.20
N ARG A 61 -0.51 0.14 -10.83
CA ARG A 61 0.68 0.96 -10.55
C ARG A 61 1.50 0.39 -9.40
N MET A 62 0.85 -0.09 -8.35
CA MET A 62 1.53 -0.73 -7.23
C MET A 62 2.18 -2.07 -7.65
N ALA A 63 1.51 -2.85 -8.50
CA ALA A 63 2.08 -4.08 -9.05
C ALA A 63 3.34 -3.81 -9.90
N GLU A 64 3.35 -2.74 -10.69
CA GLU A 64 4.52 -2.31 -11.46
C GLU A 64 5.73 -1.99 -10.54
N LEU A 65 5.51 -1.24 -9.46
CA LEU A 65 6.57 -0.92 -8.50
C LEU A 65 7.09 -2.16 -7.77
N VAL A 66 6.18 -3.02 -7.30
CA VAL A 66 6.52 -4.27 -6.62
C VAL A 66 7.28 -5.21 -7.55
N TYR A 67 6.90 -5.28 -8.84
CA TYR A 67 7.63 -6.06 -9.85
C TYR A 67 9.09 -5.60 -9.97
N LEU A 68 9.33 -4.29 -10.09
CA LEU A 68 10.71 -3.77 -10.17
C LEU A 68 11.53 -4.10 -8.92
N ILE A 69 10.91 -4.03 -7.73
CA ILE A 69 11.56 -4.40 -6.46
C ILE A 69 11.91 -5.88 -6.43
N ARG A 70 10.96 -6.76 -6.78
CA ARG A 70 11.15 -8.23 -6.78
C ARG A 70 12.23 -8.67 -7.75
N GLU A 71 12.29 -8.05 -8.92
CA GLU A 71 13.30 -8.33 -9.95
C GLU A 71 14.64 -7.63 -9.69
N ASN A 72 14.80 -6.97 -8.53
CA ASN A 72 16.01 -6.25 -8.14
C ASN A 72 16.44 -5.17 -9.17
N ARG A 73 15.46 -4.58 -9.88
CA ARG A 73 15.63 -3.56 -10.94
C ARG A 73 15.70 -2.14 -10.38
N TRP A 74 16.61 -1.92 -9.41
CA TRP A 74 16.71 -0.67 -8.67
C TRP A 74 17.04 0.56 -9.53
N VAL A 75 17.84 0.39 -10.59
CA VAL A 75 18.16 1.50 -11.52
C VAL A 75 16.91 1.95 -12.25
N ASP A 76 16.10 1.02 -12.76
CA ASP A 76 14.86 1.33 -13.47
C ASP A 76 13.83 1.97 -12.55
N LEU A 77 13.71 1.44 -11.32
CA LEU A 77 12.88 2.03 -10.27
C LEU A 77 13.33 3.46 -9.94
N GLY A 78 14.63 3.69 -9.79
CA GLY A 78 15.19 5.01 -9.52
C GLY A 78 14.88 6.01 -10.62
N ILE A 79 15.11 5.64 -11.88
CA ILE A 79 14.80 6.50 -13.04
C ILE A 79 13.30 6.84 -13.09
N LEU A 80 12.44 5.84 -12.86
CA LEU A 80 10.99 6.04 -12.85
C LEU A 80 10.59 7.03 -11.74
N LEU A 81 11.04 6.81 -10.51
CA LEU A 81 10.70 7.66 -9.37
C LEU A 81 11.28 9.07 -9.49
N ASP A 82 12.50 9.22 -10.01
CA ASP A 82 13.11 10.53 -10.27
C ASP A 82 12.31 11.33 -11.30
N ALA A 83 11.82 10.68 -12.37
CA ALA A 83 10.98 11.33 -13.37
C ALA A 83 9.65 11.83 -12.78
N TYR A 84 9.02 11.06 -11.90
CA TYR A 84 7.79 11.49 -11.21
C TYR A 84 8.05 12.48 -10.07
N GLY A 85 9.22 12.45 -9.43
CA GLY A 85 9.63 13.39 -8.38
C GLY A 85 9.82 14.83 -8.86
N LEU A 86 9.78 15.07 -10.18
CA LEU A 86 9.73 16.42 -10.75
C LEU A 86 8.40 17.13 -10.49
N TYR A 87 7.34 16.38 -10.21
CA TYR A 87 6.01 16.88 -9.87
C TYR A 87 5.80 16.92 -8.34
N GLY A 88 4.92 17.80 -7.86
CA GLY A 88 4.58 17.90 -6.43
C GLY A 88 5.71 18.46 -5.55
N ARG A 89 6.70 19.16 -6.14
CA ARG A 89 7.82 19.78 -5.41
C ARG A 89 7.39 20.89 -4.45
N ASP A 90 6.18 21.39 -4.64
CA ASP A 90 5.48 22.38 -3.83
C ASP A 90 4.55 21.77 -2.77
N TRP A 91 4.43 20.45 -2.72
CA TRP A 91 3.62 19.78 -1.70
C TRP A 91 4.32 19.76 -0.35
N ASP A 92 3.53 19.66 0.71
CA ASP A 92 4.06 19.46 2.05
C ASP A 92 4.91 18.19 2.12
N LYS A 93 5.95 18.23 2.95
CA LYS A 93 6.81 17.06 3.16
C LYS A 93 5.99 15.92 3.76
N PRO A 94 6.19 14.67 3.32
CA PRO A 94 5.56 13.52 3.95
C PRO A 94 5.87 13.48 5.45
N GLN A 95 4.84 13.31 6.28
CA GLN A 95 4.96 13.15 7.72
C GLN A 95 4.32 11.83 8.14
N PRO A 96 5.12 10.83 8.56
CA PRO A 96 4.54 9.57 9.02
C PRO A 96 3.85 9.76 10.38
N ASP A 97 2.56 9.46 10.46
CA ASP A 97 1.83 9.38 11.73
C ASP A 97 2.03 7.99 12.36
N VAL A 98 3.18 7.82 13.02
CA VAL A 98 3.52 6.57 13.73
C VAL A 98 2.49 6.25 14.81
N GLN A 99 1.89 7.27 15.44
CA GLN A 99 0.88 7.02 16.48
C GLN A 99 -0.40 6.45 15.88
N SER A 100 -0.82 6.88 14.69
CA SER A 100 -1.95 6.26 13.99
C SER A 100 -1.67 4.82 13.64
N VAL A 101 -0.46 4.52 13.14
CA VAL A 101 -0.05 3.15 12.82
C VAL A 101 -0.18 2.25 14.05
N GLU A 102 0.38 2.66 15.19
CA GLU A 102 0.32 1.86 16.42
C GLU A 102 -1.12 1.66 16.93
N ARG A 103 -1.97 2.69 16.83
CA ARG A 103 -3.39 2.58 17.19
C ARG A 103 -4.13 1.58 16.31
N GLU A 104 -3.94 1.67 14.99
CA GLU A 104 -4.61 0.78 14.04
C GLU A 104 -4.17 -0.66 14.23
N LEU A 105 -2.86 -0.91 14.36
CA LEU A 105 -2.33 -2.24 14.64
C LEU A 105 -2.89 -2.82 15.93
N SER A 106 -2.95 -2.02 17.00
CA SER A 106 -3.53 -2.44 18.29
C SER A 106 -4.99 -2.84 18.14
N ALA A 107 -5.80 -2.03 17.45
CA ALA A 107 -7.21 -2.32 17.21
C ALA A 107 -7.42 -3.61 16.41
N PHE A 108 -6.60 -3.88 15.39
CA PHE A 108 -6.68 -5.12 14.63
C PHE A 108 -6.29 -6.36 15.45
N ILE A 109 -5.28 -6.23 16.33
CA ILE A 109 -4.85 -7.32 17.21
C ILE A 109 -5.94 -7.63 18.25
N GLU A 110 -6.52 -6.60 18.87
CA GLU A 110 -7.64 -6.76 19.81
C GLU A 110 -8.84 -7.44 19.14
N PHE A 111 -9.25 -6.93 17.97
CA PHE A 111 -10.34 -7.53 17.20
C PHE A 111 -10.07 -9.00 16.85
N ALA A 112 -8.84 -9.34 16.45
CA ALA A 112 -8.47 -10.72 16.14
C ALA A 112 -8.53 -11.62 17.39
N ASN A 113 -8.14 -11.12 18.56
CA ASN A 113 -8.18 -11.88 19.81
C ASN A 113 -9.61 -12.10 20.33
N ASP A 114 -10.53 -11.18 20.04
CA ASP A 114 -11.95 -11.29 20.44
C ASP A 114 -12.80 -12.14 19.46
N SER A 115 -12.26 -12.45 18.29
CA SER A 115 -12.97 -13.15 17.20
C SER A 115 -12.67 -14.67 17.14
N PHE A 116 -11.84 -15.20 18.04
CA PHE A 116 -11.46 -16.62 18.14
C PHE A 116 -11.50 -17.11 19.60
#